data_AF-K1TFC4-F1
#
_entry.id   AF-K1TFC4-F1
#
_cell.length_a   1.000
_cell.length_b   1.000
_cell.length_c   1.000
_cell.angle_alpha   90.00
_cell.angle_beta   90.00
_cell.angle_gamma   90.00
#
_symmetry.space_group_name_H-M   'P 1'
#
loop_
_entity.id
_entity.type
_entity.pdbx_description
1 polymer ?
#
loop_
_entity_poly.entity_id
_entity_poly.type
_entity_poly.pdbx_seq_one_letter_code
_entity_poly.pdbx_strand_id
1 'polypeptide(L)'
;EQTQEQVGNRDLTEEEFWNRITEDFEAAYNTLDMYPADKARVSKTAAAAYLAKVWLYRAFPQDENHQFTGTVDQQALRHVITYTDYVKSATEYRLEPDFSDNFLPENPNGCESIFAVQHSTKTADGTIYGRANWSNILNCPAVLFPGGHDFLKPSQNLVNAFKTRNGLPMFDDFNDSRWIPNPDPERTDPEGRSPSLPHRGHARFPVQVRQGDHLHLCQLAHAGLLRLVQLHEAVLP
;
A
#
# COMPACT_ATOMS: atom_id res chain seq x y z
N GLU A 1 -8.40 -5.18 -37.33
CA GLU A 1 -7.98 -5.00 -35.92
C GLU A 1 -6.95 -6.07 -35.59
N GLN A 2 -5.84 -5.70 -34.98
CA GLN A 2 -4.89 -6.66 -34.41
C GLN A 2 -5.46 -7.18 -33.09
N THR A 3 -5.29 -8.47 -32.80
CA THR A 3 -5.67 -9.04 -31.49
C THR A 3 -4.63 -8.64 -30.43
N GLN A 4 -4.99 -8.61 -29.14
CA GLN A 4 -4.04 -8.27 -28.05
C GLN A 4 -2.77 -9.13 -28.05
N GLU A 5 -2.86 -10.38 -28.53
CA GLU A 5 -1.72 -11.31 -28.64
C GLU A 5 -0.75 -10.98 -29.79
N GLN A 6 -1.14 -10.07 -30.70
CA GLN A 6 -0.33 -9.64 -31.85
C GLN A 6 0.38 -8.30 -31.62
N VAL A 7 0.11 -7.63 -30.49
CA VAL A 7 0.77 -6.36 -30.14
C VAL A 7 2.12 -6.67 -29.51
N GLY A 8 3.20 -6.17 -30.11
CA GLY A 8 4.56 -6.37 -29.62
C GLY A 8 4.83 -5.51 -28.38
N ASN A 9 5.51 -6.09 -27.38
CA ASN A 9 5.94 -5.35 -26.19
C ASN A 9 7.15 -4.43 -26.43
N ARG A 10 7.56 -4.24 -27.69
CA ARG A 10 8.68 -3.40 -28.12
C ARG A 10 8.28 -2.38 -29.20
N ASP A 11 6.98 -2.28 -29.48
CA ASP A 11 6.48 -1.44 -30.56
C ASP A 11 6.53 0.05 -30.21
N LEU A 12 6.67 0.38 -28.93
CA LEU A 12 6.83 1.74 -28.42
C LEU A 12 8.22 1.90 -27.79
N THR A 13 8.81 3.07 -27.99
CA THR A 13 9.91 3.55 -27.15
C THR A 13 9.42 3.81 -25.72
N GLU A 14 10.34 3.89 -24.75
CA GLU A 14 10.00 4.21 -23.37
C GLU A 14 9.29 5.57 -23.25
N GLU A 15 9.74 6.58 -24.02
CA GLU A 15 9.12 7.90 -24.03
C GLU A 15 7.68 7.84 -24.56
N GLU A 16 7.45 7.14 -25.68
CA GLU A 16 6.10 6.96 -26.23
C GLU A 16 5.20 6.21 -25.27
N PHE A 17 5.72 5.18 -24.59
CA PHE A 17 4.98 4.42 -23.59
C PHE A 17 4.56 5.31 -22.40
N TRP A 18 5.49 6.10 -21.86
CA TRP A 18 5.17 7.05 -20.80
C TRP A 18 4.20 8.14 -21.24
N ASN A 19 4.32 8.62 -22.49
CA ASN A 19 3.39 9.59 -23.04
C ASN A 19 1.97 9.02 -23.12
N ARG A 20 1.79 7.76 -23.54
CA ARG A 20 0.45 7.11 -23.52
C ARG A 20 -0.14 7.01 -22.12
N ILE A 21 0.65 6.57 -21.15
CA ILE A 21 0.18 6.50 -19.75
C ILE A 21 -0.22 7.89 -19.25
N THR A 22 0.60 8.89 -19.55
CA THR A 22 0.36 10.27 -19.11
C THR A 22 -0.90 10.86 -19.76
N GLU A 23 -1.08 10.66 -21.07
CA GLU A 23 -2.24 11.10 -21.84
C GLU A 23 -3.56 10.55 -21.25
N ASP A 24 -3.60 9.26 -20.89
CA ASP A 24 -4.80 8.64 -20.30
C ASP A 24 -5.15 9.26 -18.94
N PHE A 25 -4.15 9.45 -18.07
CA PHE A 25 -4.38 10.09 -16.77
C PHE A 25 -4.73 11.57 -16.88
N GLU A 26 -4.15 12.30 -17.85
CA GLU A 26 -4.51 13.69 -18.13
C GLU A 26 -5.94 13.80 -18.68
N ALA A 27 -6.35 12.90 -19.57
CA ALA A 27 -7.72 12.83 -20.06
C ALA A 27 -8.71 12.59 -18.91
N ALA A 28 -8.40 11.65 -18.00
CA ALA A 28 -9.20 11.41 -16.80
C ALA A 28 -9.25 12.64 -15.88
N TYR A 29 -8.10 13.27 -15.60
CA TYR A 29 -8.03 14.48 -14.79
C TYR A 29 -8.82 15.65 -15.39
N ASN A 30 -8.87 15.78 -16.72
CA ASN A 30 -9.56 16.87 -17.38
C ASN A 30 -11.08 16.66 -17.51
N THR A 31 -11.57 15.42 -17.33
CA THR A 31 -12.98 15.06 -17.59
C THR A 31 -13.76 14.66 -16.34
N LEU A 32 -13.11 14.07 -15.34
CA LEU A 32 -13.78 13.55 -14.16
C LEU A 32 -14.19 14.68 -13.19
N ASP A 33 -15.20 14.38 -12.38
CA ASP A 33 -15.59 15.24 -11.27
C ASP A 33 -14.61 15.11 -10.11
N MET A 34 -14.40 16.21 -9.38
CA MET A 34 -13.57 16.20 -8.15
C MET A 34 -14.16 15.26 -7.09
N TYR A 35 -15.49 15.25 -6.96
CA TYR A 35 -16.24 14.43 -6.02
C TYR A 35 -17.37 13.69 -6.76
N PRO A 36 -17.12 12.46 -7.24
CA PRO A 36 -18.17 11.67 -7.87
C PRO A 36 -19.25 11.29 -6.84
N ALA A 37 -20.49 11.15 -7.30
CA ALA A 37 -21.63 10.78 -6.44
C ALA A 37 -21.46 9.41 -5.76
N ASP A 38 -20.75 8.50 -6.42
CA ASP A 38 -20.38 7.19 -5.90
C ASP A 38 -18.87 7.18 -5.60
N LYS A 39 -18.53 7.01 -4.32
CA LYS A 39 -17.13 6.98 -3.85
C LYS A 39 -16.30 5.84 -4.45
N ALA A 40 -16.96 4.80 -4.97
CA ALA A 40 -16.28 3.71 -5.68
C ALA A 40 -15.80 4.09 -7.09
N ARG A 41 -16.27 5.21 -7.65
CA ARG A 41 -15.85 5.68 -8.97
C ARG A 41 -14.58 6.51 -8.88
N VAL A 42 -13.78 6.45 -9.94
CA VAL A 42 -12.56 7.26 -10.06
C VAL A 42 -12.95 8.73 -10.02
N SER A 43 -12.31 9.49 -9.13
CA SER A 43 -12.44 10.95 -9.06
C SER A 43 -11.31 11.62 -9.85
N LYS A 44 -11.49 12.90 -10.19
CA LYS A 44 -10.40 13.74 -10.71
C LYS A 44 -9.22 13.81 -9.75
N THR A 45 -9.48 13.78 -8.43
CA THR A 45 -8.43 13.76 -7.42
C THR A 45 -7.61 12.46 -7.47
N ALA A 46 -8.26 11.31 -7.69
CA ALA A 46 -7.56 10.06 -7.92
C ALA A 46 -6.71 10.11 -9.20
N ALA A 47 -7.25 10.66 -10.29
CA ALA A 47 -6.49 10.85 -11.53
C ALA A 47 -5.26 11.75 -11.30
N ALA A 48 -5.40 12.88 -10.58
CA ALA A 48 -4.29 13.74 -10.21
C ALA A 48 -3.22 13.04 -9.36
N ALA A 49 -3.63 12.23 -8.38
CA ALA A 49 -2.71 11.47 -7.53
C ALA A 49 -1.89 10.45 -8.34
N TYR A 50 -2.53 9.72 -9.25
CA TYR A 50 -1.83 8.80 -10.14
C TYR A 50 -0.96 9.52 -11.17
N LEU A 51 -1.39 10.67 -11.68
CA LEU A 51 -0.61 11.49 -12.60
C LEU A 51 0.65 12.04 -11.91
N ALA A 52 0.56 12.50 -10.66
CA ALA A 52 1.72 12.84 -9.84
C ALA A 52 2.68 11.66 -9.69
N LYS A 53 2.15 10.45 -9.46
CA LYS A 53 2.96 9.22 -9.39
C LYS A 53 3.66 8.96 -10.72
N VAL A 54 2.96 9.03 -11.85
CA VAL A 54 3.55 8.84 -13.19
C VAL A 54 4.69 9.83 -13.43
N TRP A 55 4.47 11.11 -13.17
CA TRP A 55 5.52 12.13 -13.33
C TRP A 55 6.71 11.91 -12.37
N LEU A 56 6.46 11.37 -11.18
CA LEU A 56 7.54 11.03 -10.25
C LEU A 56 8.40 9.88 -10.80
N TYR A 57 7.81 8.84 -11.41
CA TYR A 57 8.59 7.80 -12.07
C TYR A 57 9.37 8.35 -13.27
N ARG A 58 8.73 9.19 -14.09
CA ARG A 58 9.37 9.84 -15.25
C ARG A 58 10.54 10.76 -14.85
N ALA A 59 10.49 11.35 -13.65
CA ALA A 59 11.55 12.23 -13.17
C ALA A 59 12.90 11.52 -12.97
N PHE A 60 12.90 10.20 -12.87
CA PHE A 60 14.10 9.38 -12.67
C PHE A 60 14.29 8.37 -13.82
N PRO A 61 14.70 8.84 -15.02
CA PRO A 61 14.84 7.98 -16.18
C PRO A 61 15.83 6.84 -15.95
N GLN A 62 15.47 5.67 -16.49
CA GLN A 62 16.29 4.46 -16.45
C GLN A 62 16.85 4.15 -17.85
N ASP A 63 17.93 3.38 -17.89
CA ASP A 63 18.44 2.81 -19.14
C ASP A 63 17.70 1.51 -19.49
N GLU A 64 18.06 0.90 -20.63
CA GLU A 64 17.47 -0.37 -21.10
C GLU A 64 17.70 -1.55 -20.12
N ASN A 65 18.60 -1.41 -19.14
CA ASN A 65 18.86 -2.38 -18.08
C ASN A 65 18.17 -2.01 -16.75
N HIS A 66 17.22 -1.07 -16.79
CA HIS A 66 16.47 -0.56 -15.63
C HIS A 66 17.37 0.12 -14.58
N GLN A 67 18.54 0.61 -14.98
CA GLN A 67 19.43 1.35 -14.09
C GLN A 67 19.15 2.83 -14.15
N PHE A 68 19.12 3.48 -12.98
CA PHE A 68 18.98 4.94 -12.93
C PHE A 68 20.14 5.60 -13.67
N THR A 69 19.80 6.46 -14.64
CA THR A 69 20.78 7.11 -15.53
C THR A 69 21.67 8.16 -14.84
N GLY A 70 21.40 8.49 -13.57
CA GLY A 70 22.11 9.53 -12.83
C GLY A 70 21.59 10.95 -13.10
N THR A 71 20.58 11.09 -13.96
CA THR A 71 19.94 12.37 -14.30
C THR A 71 18.55 12.48 -13.71
N VAL A 72 18.16 13.67 -13.26
CA VAL A 72 16.82 13.92 -12.69
C VAL A 72 16.14 15.00 -13.51
N ASP A 73 14.96 14.71 -14.04
CA ASP A 73 14.15 15.67 -14.78
C ASP A 73 13.41 16.62 -13.82
N GLN A 74 13.91 17.84 -13.73
CA GLN A 74 13.35 18.90 -12.89
C GLN A 74 11.97 19.38 -13.37
N GLN A 75 11.67 19.27 -14.67
CA GLN A 75 10.36 19.65 -15.20
C GLN A 75 9.31 18.61 -14.79
N ALA A 76 9.63 17.32 -14.88
CA ALA A 76 8.77 16.26 -14.37
C ALA A 76 8.46 16.45 -12.87
N LEU A 77 9.45 16.81 -12.05
CA LEU A 77 9.23 17.11 -10.63
C LEU A 77 8.30 18.31 -10.39
N ARG A 78 8.32 19.33 -11.26
CA ARG A 78 7.34 20.44 -11.18
C ARG A 78 5.91 19.97 -11.45
N HIS A 79 5.73 19.00 -12.35
CA HIS A 79 4.42 18.37 -12.56
C HIS A 79 3.98 17.59 -11.32
N VAL A 80 4.89 16.87 -10.65
CA VAL A 80 4.58 16.18 -9.38
C VAL A 80 4.04 17.17 -8.34
N ILE A 81 4.73 18.29 -8.13
CA ILE A 81 4.29 19.34 -7.20
C ILE A 81 2.90 19.86 -7.60
N THR A 82 2.72 20.19 -8.88
CA THR A 82 1.44 20.72 -9.41
C THR A 82 0.27 19.79 -9.10
N TYR A 83 0.40 18.49 -9.40
CA TYR A 83 -0.69 17.53 -9.20
C TYR A 83 -0.88 17.14 -7.73
N THR A 84 0.19 17.09 -6.93
CA THR A 84 0.07 16.86 -5.48
C THR A 84 -0.55 18.04 -4.74
N ASP A 85 -0.28 19.28 -5.16
CA ASP A 85 -0.95 20.46 -4.61
C ASP A 85 -2.44 20.49 -4.97
N TYR A 86 -2.81 20.04 -6.18
CA TYR A 86 -4.22 19.82 -6.51
C TYR A 86 -4.86 18.79 -5.57
N VAL A 87 -4.21 17.65 -5.31
CA VAL A 87 -4.74 16.64 -4.38
C VAL A 87 -4.90 17.21 -2.97
N LYS A 88 -3.94 18.00 -2.48
CA LYS A 88 -4.01 18.68 -1.18
C LYS A 88 -5.17 19.68 -1.10
N SER A 89 -5.57 20.27 -2.22
CA SER A 89 -6.72 21.20 -2.27
C SER A 89 -8.08 20.51 -2.13
N ALA A 90 -8.15 19.18 -2.33
CA ALA A 90 -9.40 18.42 -2.25
C ALA A 90 -9.77 18.13 -0.79
N THR A 91 -10.66 18.96 -0.23
CA THR A 91 -10.99 18.98 1.21
C THR A 91 -11.67 17.73 1.76
N GLU A 92 -12.28 16.88 0.93
CA GLU A 92 -12.86 15.61 1.38
C GLU A 92 -11.80 14.58 1.79
N TYR A 93 -10.58 14.70 1.25
CA TYR A 93 -9.49 13.79 1.56
C TYR A 93 -8.59 14.36 2.66
N ARG A 94 -8.28 13.53 3.66
CA ARG A 94 -7.37 13.86 4.76
C ARG A 94 -6.80 12.57 5.33
N LEU A 95 -5.78 12.69 6.18
CA LEU A 95 -5.27 11.54 6.92
C LEU A 95 -6.32 11.04 7.92
N GLU A 96 -6.44 9.73 8.06
CA GLU A 96 -7.28 9.17 9.12
C GLU A 96 -6.71 9.56 10.50
N PRO A 97 -7.57 9.76 11.52
CA PRO A 97 -7.12 10.03 12.89
C PRO A 97 -6.28 8.88 13.46
N ASP A 98 -6.60 7.63 13.09
CA ASP A 98 -5.83 6.44 13.40
C ASP A 98 -5.37 5.75 12.12
N PHE A 99 -4.10 5.36 12.07
CA PHE A 99 -3.54 4.61 10.96
C PHE A 99 -4.29 3.31 10.70
N SER A 100 -4.80 2.64 11.75
CA SER A 100 -5.52 1.37 11.59
C SER A 100 -6.81 1.50 10.80
N ASP A 101 -7.44 2.67 10.78
CA ASP A 101 -8.76 2.86 10.15
C ASP A 101 -8.75 2.55 8.66
N ASN A 102 -7.61 2.73 7.98
CA ASN A 102 -7.44 2.36 6.56
C ASN A 102 -7.51 0.85 6.30
N PHE A 103 -7.36 0.03 7.34
CA PHE A 103 -7.20 -1.42 7.23
C PHE A 103 -8.33 -2.19 7.90
N LEU A 104 -9.33 -1.47 8.43
CA LEU A 104 -10.49 -2.04 9.10
C LEU A 104 -11.65 -2.15 8.11
N PRO A 105 -12.30 -3.32 7.99
CA PRO A 105 -13.43 -3.51 7.09
C PRO A 105 -14.66 -2.67 7.47
N GLU A 106 -14.72 -2.13 8.69
CA GLU A 106 -15.77 -1.24 9.18
C GLU A 106 -15.70 0.17 8.59
N ASN A 107 -14.53 0.58 8.09
CA ASN A 107 -14.27 1.93 7.56
C ASN A 107 -13.90 1.91 6.06
N PRO A 108 -14.70 1.27 5.17
CA PRO A 108 -14.38 1.24 3.75
C PRO A 108 -14.54 2.65 3.15
N ASN A 109 -13.67 3.02 2.22
CA ASN A 109 -13.70 4.31 1.53
C ASN A 109 -13.69 5.51 2.52
N GLY A 110 -12.84 5.39 3.55
CA GLY A 110 -12.52 6.45 4.51
C GLY A 110 -11.93 7.70 3.85
N CYS A 111 -11.65 8.72 4.66
CA CYS A 111 -11.18 10.01 4.17
C CYS A 111 -9.73 9.99 3.65
N GLU A 112 -8.93 8.97 3.98
CA GLU A 112 -7.61 8.76 3.37
C GLU A 112 -7.67 7.89 2.10
N SER A 113 -8.83 7.30 1.79
CA SER A 113 -9.03 6.43 0.64
C SER A 113 -9.32 7.23 -0.64
N ILE A 114 -8.27 7.62 -1.37
CA ILE A 114 -8.39 8.36 -2.64
C ILE A 114 -8.98 7.49 -3.76
N PHE A 115 -8.53 6.25 -3.87
CA PHE A 115 -9.07 5.24 -4.79
C PHE A 115 -8.76 3.84 -4.27
N ALA A 116 -9.73 2.93 -4.34
CA ALA A 116 -9.60 1.58 -3.83
C ALA A 116 -10.35 0.55 -4.70
N VAL A 117 -9.80 -0.65 -4.79
CA VAL A 117 -10.51 -1.81 -5.36
C VAL A 117 -11.64 -2.19 -4.42
N GLN A 118 -12.86 -2.25 -4.95
CA GLN A 118 -14.04 -2.55 -4.17
C GLN A 118 -14.28 -4.05 -4.10
N HIS A 119 -14.39 -4.56 -2.88
CA HIS A 119 -14.75 -5.94 -2.59
C HIS A 119 -16.12 -6.00 -1.94
N SER A 120 -16.81 -7.12 -2.12
CA SER A 120 -18.13 -7.36 -1.55
C SER A 120 -18.23 -8.77 -0.98
N THR A 121 -18.99 -8.90 0.11
CA THR A 121 -19.41 -10.20 0.60
C THR A 121 -20.58 -10.73 -0.23
N LYS A 122 -20.81 -12.04 -0.17
CA LYS A 122 -22.01 -12.67 -0.72
C LYS A 122 -23.30 -11.99 -0.25
N THR A 123 -23.37 -11.63 1.04
CA THR A 123 -24.57 -10.99 1.62
C THR A 123 -24.80 -9.60 1.07
N ALA A 124 -23.74 -8.89 0.66
CA ALA A 124 -23.83 -7.55 0.11
C ALA A 124 -24.20 -7.53 -1.38
N ASP A 125 -23.82 -8.53 -2.17
CA ASP A 125 -23.97 -8.49 -3.64
C ASP A 125 -24.73 -9.66 -4.28
N GLY A 126 -25.16 -10.64 -3.48
CA GLY A 126 -25.94 -11.80 -3.93
C GLY A 126 -25.16 -12.83 -4.75
N THR A 127 -23.84 -12.67 -4.91
CA THR A 127 -23.02 -13.67 -5.61
C THR A 127 -22.78 -14.91 -4.76
N ILE A 128 -22.35 -16.01 -5.38
CA ILE A 128 -22.19 -17.30 -4.66
C ILE A 128 -21.10 -17.21 -3.58
N TYR A 129 -20.02 -16.47 -3.84
CA TYR A 129 -18.84 -16.40 -2.95
C TYR A 129 -18.45 -14.97 -2.53
N GLY A 130 -19.17 -13.93 -2.99
CA GLY A 130 -18.72 -12.54 -2.90
C GLY A 130 -17.67 -12.21 -3.96
N ARG A 131 -17.52 -10.92 -4.30
CA ARG A 131 -16.34 -10.41 -5.04
C ARG A 131 -15.21 -10.15 -4.05
N ALA A 132 -14.82 -11.20 -3.34
CA ALA A 132 -13.79 -11.15 -2.31
C ALA A 132 -12.39 -10.91 -2.90
N ASN A 133 -11.45 -10.52 -2.04
CA ASN A 133 -10.05 -10.42 -2.41
C ASN A 133 -9.38 -11.81 -2.38
N TRP A 134 -9.59 -12.58 -3.44
CA TRP A 134 -9.11 -13.97 -3.52
C TRP A 134 -7.58 -14.10 -3.59
N SER A 135 -6.85 -13.06 -3.98
CA SER A 135 -5.38 -13.11 -4.02
C SER A 135 -4.75 -13.17 -2.64
N ASN A 136 -5.46 -12.74 -1.59
CA ASN A 136 -4.96 -12.74 -0.21
C ASN A 136 -5.23 -14.05 0.56
N ILE A 137 -5.89 -15.04 -0.05
CA ILE A 137 -6.28 -16.27 0.66
C ILE A 137 -5.08 -17.04 1.22
N LEU A 138 -3.92 -16.94 0.55
CA LEU A 138 -2.70 -17.63 0.97
C LEU A 138 -1.99 -16.93 2.14
N ASN A 139 -2.31 -15.67 2.41
CA ASN A 139 -1.64 -14.88 3.44
C ASN A 139 -2.19 -15.17 4.85
N CYS A 140 -3.27 -15.95 4.95
CA CYS A 140 -3.87 -16.30 6.23
C CYS A 140 -2.88 -17.11 7.09
N PRO A 141 -2.57 -16.67 8.33
CA PRO A 141 -1.67 -17.40 9.20
C PRO A 141 -2.25 -18.77 9.56
N ALA A 142 -1.47 -19.84 9.35
CA ALA A 142 -1.88 -21.21 9.67
C ALA A 142 -2.23 -21.40 11.17
N VAL A 143 -1.66 -20.58 12.05
CA VAL A 143 -1.91 -20.62 13.50
C VAL A 143 -3.28 -20.06 13.88
N LEU A 144 -3.82 -19.11 13.11
CA LEU A 144 -5.09 -18.46 13.40
C LEU A 144 -6.26 -19.12 12.67
N PHE A 145 -5.97 -19.91 11.62
CA PHE A 145 -6.98 -20.57 10.81
C PHE A 145 -6.51 -21.98 10.42
N PRO A 146 -7.16 -23.05 10.91
CA PRO A 146 -6.88 -24.41 10.46
C PRO A 146 -7.07 -24.49 8.93
N GLY A 147 -5.97 -24.65 8.20
CA GLY A 147 -5.94 -24.63 6.73
C GLY A 147 -5.38 -23.35 6.09
N GLY A 148 -4.91 -22.37 6.88
CA GLY A 148 -4.17 -21.22 6.37
C GLY A 148 -2.83 -21.62 5.73
N HIS A 149 -2.37 -20.85 4.75
CA HIS A 149 -1.19 -21.19 3.94
C HIS A 149 0.08 -20.42 4.33
N ASP A 150 -0.03 -19.41 5.19
CA ASP A 150 1.11 -18.77 5.87
C ASP A 150 2.14 -18.10 4.92
N PHE A 151 1.67 -17.64 3.76
CA PHE A 151 2.47 -16.86 2.79
C PHE A 151 2.62 -15.40 3.23
N LEU A 152 3.58 -14.70 2.60
CA LEU A 152 3.80 -13.25 2.74
C LEU A 152 4.12 -12.80 4.18
N LYS A 153 4.93 -13.60 4.89
CA LYS A 153 5.41 -13.25 6.23
C LYS A 153 6.34 -12.04 6.19
N PRO A 154 6.19 -11.07 7.12
CA PRO A 154 7.09 -9.94 7.21
C PRO A 154 8.51 -10.41 7.55
N SER A 155 9.52 -9.80 6.92
CA SER A 155 10.92 -10.10 7.21
C SER A 155 11.34 -9.51 8.57
N GLN A 156 12.33 -10.13 9.22
CA GLN A 156 12.89 -9.57 10.44
C GLN A 156 13.50 -8.18 10.22
N ASN A 157 14.05 -7.93 9.03
CA ASN A 157 14.59 -6.63 8.65
C ASN A 157 13.48 -5.55 8.63
N LEU A 158 12.31 -5.85 8.08
CA LEU A 158 11.16 -4.95 8.10
C LEU A 158 10.72 -4.66 9.54
N VAL A 159 10.60 -5.69 10.39
CA VAL A 159 10.27 -5.51 11.82
C VAL A 159 11.30 -4.61 12.50
N ASN A 160 12.58 -4.80 12.19
CA ASN A 160 13.66 -4.02 12.75
C ASN A 160 13.66 -2.56 12.25
N ALA A 161 13.17 -2.28 11.04
CA ALA A 161 13.12 -0.92 10.49
C ALA A 161 12.16 0.01 11.25
N PHE A 162 11.21 -0.55 12.01
CA PHE A 162 10.33 0.22 12.89
C PHE A 162 10.95 0.58 14.26
N LYS A 163 12.21 0.18 14.51
CA LYS A 163 12.91 0.57 15.73
C LYS A 163 13.20 2.07 15.74
N THR A 164 12.98 2.67 16.90
CA THR A 164 13.26 4.08 17.11
C THR A 164 14.16 4.31 18.33
N ARG A 165 14.96 5.37 18.25
CA ARG A 165 15.73 5.92 19.36
C ARG A 165 15.36 7.39 19.48
N ASN A 166 14.82 7.80 20.64
CA ASN A 166 14.32 9.15 20.88
C ASN A 166 13.26 9.62 19.86
N GLY A 167 12.39 8.71 19.40
CA GLY A 167 11.32 9.02 18.44
C GLY A 167 11.77 9.12 16.98
N LEU A 168 13.06 8.93 16.68
CA LEU A 168 13.59 8.90 15.31
C LEU A 168 13.92 7.48 14.88
N PRO A 169 13.80 7.15 13.57
CA PRO A 169 14.31 5.90 13.03
C PRO A 169 15.80 5.70 13.37
N MET A 170 16.19 4.47 13.64
CA MET A 170 17.60 4.11 13.77
C MET A 170 18.18 3.93 12.36
N PHE A 171 19.13 4.77 11.94
CA PHE A 171 19.65 4.73 10.56
C PHE A 171 20.74 3.66 10.36
N ASP A 172 21.68 3.56 11.31
CA ASP A 172 22.88 2.75 11.12
C ASP A 172 22.77 1.36 11.78
N ASP A 173 22.12 1.28 12.94
CA ASP A 173 22.16 0.11 13.85
C ASP A 173 20.81 -0.57 14.05
N PHE A 174 19.79 -0.24 13.24
CA PHE A 174 18.45 -0.80 13.40
C PHE A 174 18.43 -2.32 13.27
N ASN A 175 19.34 -2.92 12.51
CA ASN A 175 19.32 -4.35 12.19
C ASN A 175 20.37 -5.17 12.96
N ASP A 176 21.18 -4.55 13.83
CA ASP A 176 22.27 -5.22 14.58
C ASP A 176 21.77 -6.21 15.63
N SER A 177 20.53 -6.02 16.07
CA SER A 177 19.83 -6.93 16.98
C SER A 177 18.45 -7.26 16.44
N ARG A 178 17.83 -8.34 16.91
CA ARG A 178 16.41 -8.55 16.67
C ARG A 178 15.60 -7.71 17.65
N TRP A 179 14.49 -7.13 17.19
CA TRP A 179 13.51 -6.50 18.08
C TRP A 179 13.01 -7.47 19.16
N ILE A 180 12.93 -8.76 18.82
CA ILE A 180 12.53 -9.84 19.71
C ILE A 180 13.72 -10.81 19.82
N PRO A 181 14.33 -10.98 21.00
CA PRO A 181 15.30 -12.04 21.22
C PRO A 181 14.68 -13.37 20.84
N ASN A 182 15.47 -14.30 20.27
CA ASN A 182 15.01 -15.66 20.02
C ASN A 182 14.29 -16.16 21.28
N PRO A 183 13.08 -16.73 21.20
CA PRO A 183 12.51 -17.37 22.36
C PRO A 183 13.49 -18.45 22.77
N ASP A 184 13.84 -18.44 24.05
CA ASP A 184 14.67 -19.45 24.65
C ASP A 184 14.16 -20.85 24.21
N PRO A 185 14.99 -21.68 23.57
CA PRO A 185 14.57 -23.01 23.14
C PRO A 185 14.10 -23.89 24.30
N GLU A 186 14.45 -23.57 25.55
CA GLU A 186 13.97 -24.26 26.75
C GLU A 186 12.62 -23.73 27.24
N ARG A 187 12.15 -22.59 26.73
CA ARG A 187 10.82 -22.06 27.02
C ARG A 187 9.84 -22.58 25.98
N THR A 188 9.68 -23.90 25.96
CA THR A 188 8.49 -24.52 25.37
C THR A 188 7.26 -23.96 26.08
N ASP A 189 6.42 -23.25 25.33
CA ASP A 189 5.01 -23.15 25.70
C ASP A 189 4.54 -24.60 25.92
N PRO A 190 3.92 -24.94 27.08
CA PRO A 190 3.39 -26.28 27.32
C PRO A 190 2.40 -26.77 26.24
N GLU A 191 1.97 -25.90 25.32
CA GLU A 191 1.13 -26.22 24.16
C GLU A 191 1.90 -26.49 22.84
N GLY A 192 3.24 -26.55 22.84
CA GLY A 192 4.02 -26.98 21.66
C GLY A 192 4.00 -26.01 20.46
N ARG A 193 3.76 -24.72 20.70
CA ARG A 193 3.68 -23.71 19.65
C ARG A 193 5.07 -23.26 19.19
N SER A 194 5.25 -23.20 17.87
CA SER A 194 6.49 -22.70 17.24
C SER A 194 6.84 -21.31 17.75
N PRO A 195 8.12 -21.03 18.09
CA PRO A 195 8.50 -19.76 18.70
C PRO A 195 8.52 -18.56 17.74
N SER A 196 8.16 -18.74 16.46
CA SER A 196 8.42 -17.76 15.42
C SER A 196 7.58 -16.48 15.47
N LEU A 197 6.58 -16.37 16.35
CA LEU A 197 5.84 -15.13 16.61
C LEU A 197 5.36 -15.09 18.07
N PRO A 198 5.79 -14.13 18.91
CA PRO A 198 5.23 -14.02 20.25
C PRO A 198 3.79 -13.51 20.18
N HIS A 199 2.83 -14.41 20.43
CA HIS A 199 1.42 -14.11 20.71
C HIS A 199 1.20 -13.36 22.04
N ARG A 200 2.25 -12.86 22.71
CA ARG A 200 2.18 -12.10 23.97
C ARG A 200 3.04 -10.84 24.00
N GLY A 201 3.44 -10.34 22.84
CA GLY A 201 3.91 -8.97 22.70
C GLY A 201 2.80 -8.16 22.07
N HIS A 202 1.96 -7.51 22.87
CA HIS A 202 1.20 -6.37 22.38
C HIS A 202 2.22 -5.30 21.92
N ALA A 203 2.70 -5.39 20.68
CA ALA A 203 2.93 -4.18 19.93
C ALA A 203 1.56 -3.50 19.93
N ARG A 204 1.38 -2.48 20.77
CA ARG A 204 0.21 -1.61 20.71
C ARG A 204 0.27 -0.83 19.39
N PHE A 205 -0.04 -1.52 18.31
CA PHE A 205 -0.99 -0.97 17.35
C PHE A 205 -2.35 -1.06 18.04
N PRO A 206 -3.17 0.00 18.09
CA PRO A 206 -4.41 0.01 18.84
C PRO A 206 -5.48 -0.82 18.10
N VAL A 207 -5.31 -2.14 18.01
CA VAL A 207 -6.37 -3.03 17.52
C VAL A 207 -6.70 -4.01 18.64
N GLN A 208 -7.69 -3.64 19.43
CA GLN A 208 -8.28 -4.49 20.45
C GLN A 208 -9.25 -5.45 19.75
N VAL A 209 -8.74 -6.58 19.26
CA VAL A 209 -9.56 -7.62 18.59
C VAL A 209 -10.51 -8.23 19.63
N ARG A 210 -11.83 -8.04 19.46
CA ARG A 210 -12.85 -8.77 20.22
C ARG A 210 -13.02 -10.16 19.63
N GLN A 211 -13.19 -11.14 20.51
CA GLN A 211 -13.33 -12.55 20.19
C GLN A 211 -14.71 -12.79 19.53
N GLY A 212 -14.75 -12.98 18.20
CA GLY A 212 -16.00 -13.27 17.48
C GLY A 212 -15.90 -13.32 15.95
N ASP A 213 -14.96 -12.60 15.33
CA ASP A 213 -15.01 -12.30 13.89
C ASP A 213 -13.90 -12.99 13.09
N HIS A 214 -14.07 -14.30 12.86
CA HIS A 214 -13.03 -15.17 12.30
C HIS A 214 -12.70 -14.99 10.80
N LEU A 215 -13.51 -14.23 10.04
CA LEU A 215 -13.23 -13.92 8.62
C LEU A 215 -12.53 -12.57 8.40
N HIS A 216 -12.38 -11.75 9.43
CA HIS A 216 -11.98 -10.35 9.30
C HIS A 216 -10.47 -10.11 9.34
N LEU A 217 -9.68 -11.15 9.67
CA LEU A 217 -8.22 -11.03 9.89
C LEU A 217 -7.35 -11.07 8.62
N CYS A 218 -7.86 -11.57 7.48
CA CYS A 218 -7.04 -11.72 6.26
C CYS A 218 -6.78 -10.40 5.50
N GLN A 219 -7.43 -9.29 5.86
CA GLN A 219 -7.35 -8.03 5.10
C GLN A 219 -6.27 -7.06 5.59
N LEU A 220 -5.73 -7.25 6.80
CA LEU A 220 -4.79 -6.31 7.45
C LEU A 220 -3.34 -6.37 6.94
N ALA A 221 -3.02 -7.28 6.01
CA ALA A 221 -1.65 -7.52 5.55
C ALA A 221 -1.39 -6.99 4.14
N HIS A 222 -1.74 -5.74 3.81
CA HIS A 222 -1.12 -4.95 2.72
C HIS A 222 -1.73 -3.53 2.60
N ALA A 223 -1.03 -2.51 3.09
CA ALA A 223 -0.94 -1.21 2.41
C ALA A 223 0.27 -0.44 2.96
N GLY A 224 1.24 -0.21 2.11
CA GLY A 224 2.47 0.49 2.47
C GLY A 224 3.12 1.02 1.21
N LEU A 225 2.44 1.90 0.48
CA LEU A 225 3.06 2.64 -0.62
C LEU A 225 2.30 3.94 -0.97
N LEU A 226 2.07 4.81 0.02
CA LEU A 226 1.67 6.20 -0.28
C LEU A 226 2.16 7.26 0.70
N ARG A 227 3.10 6.93 1.61
CA ARG A 227 3.61 7.87 2.62
C ARG A 227 5.09 8.25 2.47
N LEU A 228 5.70 7.97 1.32
CA LEU A 228 7.10 8.36 1.06
C LEU A 228 7.28 9.84 0.73
N VAL A 229 6.19 10.58 0.42
CA VAL A 229 6.26 12.01 0.08
C VAL A 229 6.22 12.91 1.34
N GLN A 230 5.70 12.44 2.48
CA GLN A 230 5.56 13.27 3.69
C GLN A 230 6.74 13.18 4.67
N LEU A 231 7.68 12.25 4.46
CA LEU A 231 8.89 12.13 5.27
C LEU A 231 9.99 13.14 4.88
N HIS A 232 9.84 13.86 3.76
CA HIS A 232 10.83 14.84 3.31
C HIS A 232 10.67 16.24 3.96
N GLU A 233 9.55 16.53 4.64
CA GLU A 233 9.37 17.82 5.35
C GLU A 233 9.78 17.78 6.84
N ALA A 234 10.14 16.61 7.39
CA ALA A 234 10.56 16.48 8.79
C ALA A 234 12.09 16.31 8.98
N VAL A 235 12.87 16.26 7.88
CA VAL A 235 14.33 16.04 7.93
C VAL A 235 15.04 16.93 6.92
N LEU A 236 14.91 18.24 7.03
CA LEU A 236 15.95 19.20 6.65
C LEU A 236 15.82 20.42 7.59
N PRO A 237 16.93 21.04 8.02
CA PRO A 237 17.00 21.94 9.17
C PRO A 237 16.19 23.24 9.03
#